data_AF-A0A2V9WWW6-F1
#
_entry.id   AF-A0A2V9WWW6-F1
#
_cell.length_a   1.000
_cell.length_b   1.000
_cell.length_c   1.000
_cell.angle_alpha   90.00
_cell.angle_beta   90.00
_cell.angle_gamma   90.00
#
_symmetry.space_group_name_H-M   'P 1'
#
loop_
_entity.id
_entity.type
_entity.pdbx_description
1 polymer ?
#
loop_
_entity_poly.entity_id
_entity_poly.type
_entity_poly.pdbx_seq_one_letter_code
_entity_poly.pdbx_strand_id
1 'polypeptide(L)'
;MKFDPKTLNALSVRLHGRHIGVITRLAGDRQLFAFEQAYIDDPKRPILSLSFKGSTGGLVTQTRPTARRVPPFFSNLLPEGHLRDYLAKRA
;
A
#
# COMPACT_ATOMS: atom_id res chain seq x y z
N MET A 1 13.60 11.23 -14.96
CA MET A 1 13.11 9.89 -15.35
C MET A 1 11.62 9.97 -15.58
N LYS A 2 11.13 9.62 -16.79
CA LYS A 2 9.68 9.51 -17.05
C LYS A 2 9.25 8.11 -16.61
N PHE A 3 8.28 8.04 -15.70
CA PHE A 3 7.72 6.78 -15.20
C PHE A 3 6.72 6.25 -16.24
N ASP A 4 6.91 5.02 -16.72
CA ASP A 4 5.89 4.31 -17.48
C ASP A 4 4.98 3.54 -16.49
N PRO A 5 3.73 3.95 -16.29
CA PRO A 5 2.81 3.28 -15.37
C PRO A 5 2.51 1.83 -15.77
N LYS A 6 2.68 1.46 -17.05
CA LYS A 6 2.36 0.12 -17.55
C LYS A 6 3.41 -0.94 -17.17
N THR A 7 4.64 -0.52 -16.86
CA THR A 7 5.74 -1.42 -16.45
C THR A 7 6.04 -1.39 -14.94
N LEU A 8 5.38 -0.50 -14.19
CA LEU A 8 5.55 -0.37 -12.75
C LEU A 8 4.85 -1.52 -12.02
N ASN A 9 5.64 -2.51 -11.61
CA ASN A 9 5.15 -3.65 -10.83
C ASN A 9 5.20 -3.42 -9.31
N ALA A 10 5.78 -2.30 -8.87
CA ALA A 10 5.96 -2.01 -7.45
C ALA A 10 5.86 -0.51 -7.15
N LEU A 11 5.26 -0.18 -6.00
CA LEU A 11 5.17 1.16 -5.44
C LEU A 11 5.74 1.17 -4.02
N SER A 12 6.77 1.98 -3.78
CA SER A 12 7.31 2.19 -2.44
C SER A 12 6.33 2.96 -1.57
N VAL A 13 6.12 2.50 -0.34
CA VAL A 13 5.30 3.15 0.67
C VAL A 13 6.21 3.81 1.70
N ARG A 14 6.00 5.11 1.92
CA ARG A 14 6.75 5.89 2.90
C ARG A 14 5.81 6.52 3.92
N LEU A 15 6.22 6.53 5.18
CA LEU A 15 5.52 7.18 6.29
C LEU A 15 6.49 8.14 6.98
N HIS A 16 6.15 9.43 7.03
CA HIS A 16 7.03 10.50 7.52
C HIS A 16 8.43 10.47 6.90
N GLY A 17 8.51 10.18 5.61
CA GLY A 17 9.79 10.08 4.90
C GLY A 17 10.57 8.79 5.16
N ARG A 18 10.14 7.89 6.05
CA ARG A 18 10.74 6.55 6.22
C ARG A 18 10.11 5.55 5.26
N HIS A 19 10.92 4.73 4.60
CA HIS A 19 10.42 3.61 3.79
C HIS A 19 9.89 2.51 4.73
N ILE A 20 8.62 2.12 4.55
CA ILE A 20 7.96 1.15 5.44
C ILE A 20 7.51 -0.13 4.73
N GLY A 21 7.49 -0.16 3.40
CA GLY A 21 6.97 -1.30 2.67
C GLY A 21 6.77 -1.01 1.18
N VAL A 22 6.21 -1.99 0.49
CA VAL A 22 5.98 -1.95 -0.96
C VAL A 22 4.61 -2.52 -1.29
N ILE A 23 3.90 -1.87 -2.23
CA ILE A 23 2.73 -2.44 -2.90
C ILE A 23 3.22 -3.07 -4.20
N THR A 24 3.07 -4.38 -4.36
CA THR A 24 3.52 -5.12 -5.54
C THR A 24 2.33 -5.66 -6.31
N ARG A 25 2.37 -5.52 -7.64
CA ARG A 25 1.45 -6.15 -8.57
C ARG A 25 1.91 -7.57 -8.88
N LEU A 26 1.13 -8.54 -8.46
CA LEU A 26 1.31 -9.98 -8.70
C LEU A 26 0.60 -10.41 -9.99
N ALA A 27 0.87 -11.65 -10.42
CA ALA A 27 0.17 -12.28 -11.53
C ALA A 27 -1.35 -12.36 -11.27
N GLY A 28 -2.12 -12.17 -12.35
CA GLY A 28 -3.59 -12.13 -12.29
C GLY A 28 -4.16 -10.83 -11.73
N ASP A 29 -3.43 -9.71 -11.88
CA ASP A 29 -3.85 -8.37 -11.46
C ASP A 29 -4.22 -8.28 -9.97
N ARG A 30 -3.45 -8.99 -9.14
CA ARG A 30 -3.56 -8.96 -7.69
C ARG A 30 -2.51 -8.01 -7.12
N GLN A 31 -2.86 -7.26 -6.10
CA GLN A 31 -1.98 -6.31 -5.42
C GLN A 31 -1.71 -6.82 -4.01
N LEU A 32 -0.46 -6.76 -3.54
CA LEU A 32 -0.08 -7.14 -2.20
C LEU A 32 0.74 -6.02 -1.56
N PHE A 33 0.44 -5.68 -0.31
CA PHE A 33 1.27 -4.78 0.47
C PHE A 33 2.11 -5.58 1.46
N ALA A 34 3.43 -5.43 1.42
CA ALA A 34 4.34 -6.03 2.38
C ALA A 34 5.12 -4.94 3.11
N PHE A 35 5.27 -5.10 4.43
CA PHE A 35 6.15 -4.24 5.21
C PHE A 35 7.61 -4.61 4.98
N GLU A 36 8.50 -3.61 5.06
CA GLU A 36 9.94 -3.82 5.11
C GLU A 36 10.37 -4.43 6.44
N GLN A 37 11.36 -5.32 6.40
CA GLN A 37 11.84 -6.01 7.60
C GLN A 37 12.36 -5.01 8.65
N ALA A 38 13.12 -4.00 8.21
CA ALA A 38 13.63 -2.94 9.10
C ALA A 38 12.53 -2.06 9.73
N TYR A 39 11.31 -2.07 9.17
CA TYR A 39 10.15 -1.45 9.81
C TYR A 39 9.49 -2.41 10.81
N ILE A 40 9.41 -3.71 10.50
CA ILE A 40 8.87 -4.74 11.40
C ILE A 40 9.72 -4.85 12.68
N ASP A 41 11.04 -4.85 12.53
CA ASP A 41 12.00 -5.06 13.63
C ASP A 41 12.10 -3.87 14.59
N ASP A 42 11.56 -2.71 14.21
CA ASP A 42 11.56 -1.53 15.06
C ASP A 42 10.38 -1.55 16.04
N PRO A 43 10.62 -1.70 17.36
CA PRO A 43 9.56 -1.68 18.36
C PRO A 43 8.93 -0.29 18.55
N LYS A 44 9.61 0.78 18.12
CA LYS A 44 9.14 2.18 18.17
C LYS A 44 8.65 2.67 16.80
N ARG A 45 8.40 1.76 15.85
CA ARG A 45 7.90 2.09 14.51
C ARG A 45 6.64 2.98 14.59
N PRO A 46 6.51 4.00 13.72
CA PRO A 46 5.27 4.76 13.59
C PRO A 46 4.15 3.85 13.05
N ILE A 47 2.92 4.02 13.53
CA ILE A 47 1.78 3.19 13.09
C ILE A 47 1.18 3.75 11.81
N LEU A 48 1.16 2.96 10.73
CA LEU A 48 0.49 3.34 9.48
C LEU A 48 -1.04 3.43 9.63
N SER A 49 -1.65 2.42 10.25
CA SER A 49 -3.09 2.33 10.51
C SER A 49 -3.37 1.30 11.59
N LEU A 50 -4.42 1.50 12.37
CA LEU A 50 -4.91 0.53 13.34
C LEU A 50 -5.36 -0.78 12.69
N SER A 51 -5.70 -0.78 11.40
CA SER A 51 -6.00 -2.01 10.65
C SER A 51 -4.81 -2.99 10.57
N PHE A 52 -3.58 -2.52 10.81
CA PHE A 52 -2.39 -3.35 10.88
C PHE A 52 -1.97 -3.66 12.33
N LYS A 53 -2.77 -3.28 13.32
CA LYS A 53 -2.49 -3.58 14.73
C LYS A 53 -3.26 -4.84 15.13
N GLY A 54 -2.53 -5.84 15.63
CA GLY A 54 -3.11 -7.07 16.16
C GLY A 54 -3.79 -6.83 17.50
N SER A 55 -4.63 -7.77 17.93
CA SER A 55 -5.33 -7.72 19.22
C SER A 55 -4.38 -7.61 20.42
N THR A 56 -3.18 -8.18 20.32
CA THR A 56 -2.12 -8.10 21.34
C THR A 56 -1.23 -6.85 21.20
N GLY A 57 -1.55 -5.95 20.28
CA GLY A 57 -0.79 -4.72 20.03
C GLY A 57 0.39 -4.85 19.06
N GLY A 58 0.71 -6.07 18.60
CA GLY A 58 1.73 -6.32 17.59
C GLY A 58 1.35 -5.83 16.19
N LEU A 59 2.30 -5.84 15.26
CA LEU A 59 2.05 -5.54 13.85
C LEU A 59 1.56 -6.78 13.11
N VAL A 60 0.42 -6.67 12.43
CA VAL A 60 -0.08 -7.68 11.50
C VAL A 60 0.61 -7.48 10.16
N THR A 61 1.55 -8.36 9.85
CA THR A 61 2.31 -8.35 8.59
C THR A 61 1.70 -9.23 7.51
N GLN A 62 0.84 -10.17 7.90
CA GLN A 62 0.12 -11.05 6.98
C GLN A 62 -1.02 -10.29 6.31
N THR A 63 -0.73 -9.71 5.15
CA THR A 63 -1.75 -9.09 4.30
C THR A 63 -2.20 -10.07 3.21
N ARG A 64 -3.47 -9.99 2.83
CA ARG A 64 -4.03 -10.80 1.73
C ARG A 64 -3.94 -10.02 0.42
N PRO A 65 -3.58 -10.66 -0.70
CA PRO A 65 -3.64 -10.01 -2.00
C PRO A 65 -5.08 -9.56 -2.33
N THR A 66 -5.22 -8.37 -2.91
CA THR A 66 -6.49 -7.82 -3.39
C THR A 66 -6.54 -7.82 -4.92
N ALA A 67 -7.62 -8.31 -5.51
CA ALA A 67 -7.78 -8.32 -6.97
C ALA A 67 -8.27 -6.96 -7.49
N ARG A 68 -7.69 -6.47 -8.60
CA ARG A 68 -8.12 -5.27 -9.35
C ARG A 68 -8.11 -3.93 -8.58
N ARG A 69 -7.76 -3.95 -7.30
CA ARG A 69 -7.71 -2.78 -6.40
C ARG A 69 -6.46 -2.84 -5.54
N VAL A 70 -5.95 -1.68 -5.15
CA VAL A 70 -4.91 -1.59 -4.13
C VAL A 70 -5.44 -2.03 -2.76
N PRO A 71 -4.57 -2.46 -1.82
CA PRO A 71 -5.03 -2.97 -0.53
C PRO A 71 -5.90 -1.96 0.25
N PRO A 72 -6.78 -2.43 1.17
CA PRO A 72 -7.91 -1.65 1.69
C PRO A 72 -7.55 -0.26 2.25
N PHE A 73 -6.51 -0.18 3.08
CA PHE A 73 -6.04 1.10 3.63
C PHE A 73 -5.72 2.11 2.54
N PHE A 74 -5.00 1.70 1.49
CA PHE A 74 -4.61 2.57 0.38
C PHE A 74 -5.78 2.90 -0.53
N SER A 75 -6.76 2.00 -0.66
CA SER A 75 -7.98 2.28 -1.44
C SER A 75 -8.77 3.45 -0.85
N ASN A 76 -8.74 3.64 0.47
CA ASN A 76 -9.40 4.75 1.15
C ASN A 76 -8.70 6.10 0.94
N LEU A 77 -7.47 6.10 0.43
CA LEU A 77 -6.74 7.31 0.08
C LEU A 77 -7.03 7.76 -1.35
N LEU A 78 -7.77 6.96 -2.10
CA LEU A 78 -8.19 7.30 -3.46
C LEU A 78 -9.49 8.09 -3.40
N PRO A 79 -9.70 9.05 -4.33
CA PRO A 79 -10.95 9.79 -4.40
C PRO A 79 -12.14 8.89 -4.72
N GLU A 80 -13.31 9.40 -4.44
CA GLU A 80 -14.60 8.77 -4.72
C GLU A 80 -15.44 9.62 -5.68
N GLY A 81 -16.51 9.03 -6.22
CA GLY A 81 -17.46 9.71 -7.10
C GLY A 81 -16.83 10.39 -8.32
N HIS A 82 -17.35 11.55 -8.68
CA HIS A 82 -16.94 12.30 -9.88
C HIS A 82 -15.44 12.65 -9.92
N LEU A 83 -14.81 12.88 -8.77
CA LEU A 83 -13.38 13.19 -8.71
C LEU A 83 -12.53 11.99 -9.15
N ARG A 84 -12.96 10.76 -8.84
CA ARG A 84 -12.32 9.53 -9.32
C ARG A 84 -12.34 9.46 -10.84
N ASP A 85 -13.51 9.67 -11.45
CA ASP A 85 -13.66 9.59 -12.90
C ASP A 85 -12.84 10.68 -13.60
N TYR A 86 -12.82 11.89 -13.04
CA TYR A 86 -12.01 12.98 -13.54
C TYR A 86 -10.51 12.65 -13.52
N LEU A 87 -9.99 12.13 -12.40
CA LEU A 87 -8.57 11.75 -12.32
C LEU A 87 -8.23 10.56 -13.22
N ALA A 88 -9.13 9.58 -13.34
CA ALA A 88 -8.91 8.42 -14.21
C ALA A 88 -8.80 8.81 -15.70
N LYS A 89 -9.52 9.85 -16.14
CA LYS A 89 -9.43 10.38 -17.52
C LYS A 89 -8.17 11.21 -17.79
N ARG A 90 -7.51 11.69 -16.73
CA ARG A 90 -6.32 12.54 -16.81
C ARG A 90 -5.01 11.75 -16.67
N ALA A 91 -5.10 10.51 -16.20
CA ALA A 91 -3.99 9.60 -15.97
C ALA A 91 -3.50 8.92 -17.27
#